data_AF-A0A6L6PJL2-F1
#
_entry.id   AF-A0A6L6PJL2-F1
#
_cell.length_a   1.000
_cell.length_b   1.000
_cell.length_c   1.000
_cell.angle_alpha   90.00
_cell.angle_beta   90.00
_cell.angle_gamma   90.00
#
_symmetry.space_group_name_H-M   'P 1'
#
loop_
_entity.id
_entity.type
_entity.pdbx_description
1 polymer ?
#
loop_
_entity_poly.entity_id
_entity_poly.type
_entity_poly.pdbx_seq_one_letter_code
_entity_poly.pdbx_strand_id
1 'polypeptide(L)'
;MQHTPFPYQRAPDAFFMALPQESAFLQIKGFETPWGMSDEQLCYWNGVLFGQSVQGSAGRFVKLLPVLDRQRDYPWPSAETFKATILGILDQFPDLEVWCERDCDQYPIMSLNSLAELERNLELVFSFCENGRGECPSFSYRP
;
A
#
# COMPACT_ATOMS: atom_id res chain seq x y z
N MET A 1 9.67 -19.65 -10.49
CA MET A 1 8.84 -18.45 -10.29
C MET A 1 9.39 -17.37 -11.21
N GLN A 2 8.54 -16.61 -11.90
CA GLN A 2 9.01 -15.49 -12.71
C GLN A 2 9.31 -14.33 -11.76
N HIS A 3 10.55 -13.85 -11.74
CA HIS A 3 10.94 -12.67 -10.96
C HIS A 3 10.35 -11.43 -11.66
N THR A 4 9.30 -10.84 -11.11
CA THR A 4 8.82 -9.53 -11.56
C THR A 4 9.69 -8.46 -10.90
N PRO A 5 10.28 -7.52 -11.64
CA PRO A 5 11.07 -6.44 -11.05
C PRO A 5 10.19 -5.51 -10.22
N PHE A 6 10.78 -4.91 -9.18
CA PHE A 6 10.14 -3.85 -8.38
C PHE A 6 9.62 -2.73 -9.30
N PRO A 7 8.32 -2.38 -9.26
CA PRO A 7 7.70 -1.55 -10.29
C PRO A 7 7.78 -0.04 -10.00
N TYR A 8 8.38 0.39 -8.88
CA TYR A 8 8.39 1.80 -8.46
C TYR A 8 9.79 2.42 -8.54
N GLN A 9 9.86 3.70 -8.92
CA GLN A 9 11.09 4.50 -8.97
C GLN A 9 11.30 5.31 -7.69
N ARG A 10 10.20 5.72 -7.05
CA ARG A 10 10.18 6.49 -5.80
C ARG A 10 9.17 5.89 -4.84
N ALA A 11 9.29 6.28 -3.58
CA ALA A 11 8.35 5.92 -2.53
C ALA A 11 8.20 7.11 -1.58
N PRO A 12 6.99 7.35 -1.03
CA PRO A 12 6.88 8.16 0.19
C PRO A 12 7.68 7.50 1.33
N ASP A 13 8.00 8.25 2.37
CA ASP A 13 8.55 7.66 3.60
C ASP A 13 7.58 6.64 4.19
N ALA A 14 6.28 6.90 4.05
CA ALA A 14 5.29 6.06 4.65
C ALA A 14 3.94 6.07 3.93
N PHE A 15 3.36 4.87 3.79
CA PHE A 15 2.10 4.67 3.07
C PHE A 15 1.38 3.43 3.64
N PHE A 16 0.29 3.68 4.35
CA PHE A 16 -0.48 2.67 5.07
C PHE A 16 -1.96 2.74 4.71
N MET A 17 -2.61 1.59 4.85
CA MET A 17 -4.06 1.45 4.82
C MET A 17 -4.48 0.60 6.01
N ALA A 18 -5.62 0.87 6.63
CA ALA A 18 -6.23 -0.05 7.59
C ALA A 18 -6.40 -1.42 6.94
N LEU A 19 -6.14 -2.50 7.68
CA LEU A 19 -6.36 -3.84 7.14
C LEU A 19 -7.86 -4.03 6.87
N PRO A 20 -8.29 -4.40 5.64
CA PRO A 20 -9.68 -4.72 5.38
C PRO A 20 -10.16 -5.83 6.31
N GLN A 21 -11.45 -5.83 6.65
CA GLN A 21 -12.04 -6.93 7.42
C GLN A 21 -11.84 -8.27 6.69
N GLU A 22 -11.79 -9.36 7.45
CA GLU A 22 -11.60 -10.69 6.88
C GLU A 22 -12.64 -11.00 5.80
N SER A 23 -12.15 -11.41 4.63
CA SER A 23 -12.97 -11.72 3.47
C SER A 23 -12.37 -12.93 2.74
N ALA A 24 -13.15 -13.56 1.87
CA ALA A 24 -12.64 -14.64 1.02
C ALA A 24 -11.54 -14.18 0.05
N PHE A 25 -11.43 -12.87 -0.17
CA PHE A 25 -10.48 -12.25 -1.10
C PHE A 25 -9.16 -11.89 -0.42
N LEU A 26 -9.20 -11.59 0.89
CA LEU A 26 -8.02 -11.27 1.69
C LEU A 26 -7.28 -12.54 2.09
N GLN A 27 -6.00 -12.60 1.76
CA GLN A 27 -5.10 -13.65 2.22
C GLN A 27 -3.88 -13.03 2.87
N ILE A 28 -3.53 -13.50 4.06
CA ILE A 28 -2.29 -13.11 4.75
C ILE A 28 -1.40 -14.35 4.82
N LYS A 29 -0.19 -14.27 4.25
CA LYS A 29 0.74 -15.39 4.15
C LYS A 29 2.13 -14.95 4.58
N GLY A 30 2.87 -15.83 5.24
CA GLY A 30 4.30 -15.58 5.48
C GLY A 30 5.05 -15.44 4.15
N PHE A 31 6.06 -14.59 4.10
CA PHE A 31 6.95 -14.52 2.94
C PHE A 31 7.91 -15.73 2.94
N GLU A 32 7.96 -16.44 1.82
CA GLU A 32 8.89 -17.57 1.64
C GLU A 32 10.24 -17.06 1.13
N THR A 33 11.30 -17.40 1.85
CA THR A 33 12.68 -17.09 1.47
C THR A 33 13.44 -18.38 1.14
N PRO A 34 14.65 -18.31 0.55
CA PRO A 34 15.50 -19.49 0.35
C PRO A 34 15.83 -20.27 1.64
N TRP A 35 15.69 -19.63 2.81
CA TRP A 35 15.94 -20.24 4.12
C TRP A 35 14.67 -20.69 4.85
N GLY A 36 13.51 -20.60 4.20
CA GLY A 36 12.20 -20.94 4.75
C GLY A 36 11.28 -19.74 4.92
N MET A 37 10.19 -19.95 5.67
CA MET A 37 9.18 -18.91 5.94
C MET A 37 9.74 -17.85 6.89
N SER A 38 9.63 -16.57 6.52
CA SER A 38 9.91 -15.46 7.42
C SER A 38 8.70 -15.09 8.27
N ASP A 39 8.93 -14.20 9.24
CA ASP A 39 7.90 -13.57 10.07
C ASP A 39 7.14 -12.44 9.33
N GLU A 40 7.58 -12.05 8.13
CA GLU A 40 6.91 -11.07 7.30
C GLU A 40 5.57 -11.60 6.80
N GLN A 41 4.48 -10.93 7.17
CA GLN A 41 3.11 -11.28 6.78
C GLN A 41 2.70 -10.46 5.56
N LEU A 42 2.69 -11.07 4.38
CA LEU A 42 2.28 -10.44 3.13
C LEU A 42 0.77 -10.50 2.95
N CYS A 43 0.16 -9.38 2.54
CA CYS A 43 -1.25 -9.23 2.29
C CYS A 43 -1.56 -9.30 0.80
N TYR A 44 -2.45 -10.21 0.43
CA TYR A 44 -2.93 -10.42 -0.93
C TYR A 44 -4.44 -10.16 -0.98
N TRP A 45 -4.88 -9.52 -2.06
CA TRP A 45 -6.29 -9.35 -2.39
C TRP A 45 -6.55 -10.00 -3.74
N ASN A 46 -7.40 -11.03 -3.80
CA ASN A 46 -7.61 -11.82 -5.02
C ASN A 46 -6.31 -12.34 -5.65
N GLY A 47 -5.36 -12.74 -4.82
CA GLY A 47 -4.05 -13.24 -5.25
C GLY A 47 -3.06 -12.15 -5.68
N VAL A 48 -3.44 -10.87 -5.68
CA VAL A 48 -2.54 -9.75 -5.95
C VAL A 48 -1.95 -9.27 -4.63
N LEU A 49 -0.61 -9.26 -4.53
CA LEU A 49 0.09 -8.67 -3.40
C LEU A 49 -0.19 -7.16 -3.36
N PHE A 50 -0.64 -6.63 -2.22
CA PHE A 50 -0.85 -5.18 -2.07
C PHE A 50 -0.10 -4.57 -0.89
N GLY A 51 0.52 -5.39 -0.05
CA GLY A 51 1.40 -4.89 1.01
C GLY A 51 1.80 -5.93 2.04
N GLN A 52 2.25 -5.45 3.20
CA GLN A 52 2.65 -6.25 4.34
C GLN A 52 1.81 -5.87 5.56
N SER A 53 1.23 -6.84 6.25
CA SER A 53 0.54 -6.63 7.52
C SER A 53 1.55 -6.22 8.58
N VAL A 54 1.27 -5.11 9.26
CA VAL A 54 2.02 -4.61 10.41
C VAL A 54 1.08 -4.40 11.59
N GLN A 55 1.56 -4.70 12.79
CA GLN A 55 0.83 -4.46 14.03
C GLN A 55 1.23 -3.09 14.58
N GLY A 56 0.27 -2.16 14.63
CA GLY A 56 0.41 -0.86 15.29
C GLY A 56 -0.30 -0.85 16.65
N SER A 57 -0.11 0.25 17.38
CA SER A 57 -0.79 0.52 18.65
C SER A 57 -2.31 0.68 18.49
N ALA A 58 -2.75 1.20 17.35
CA ALA A 58 -4.16 1.42 17.01
C ALA A 58 -4.83 0.24 16.29
N GLY A 59 -4.11 -0.85 16.00
CA GLY A 59 -4.65 -2.02 15.28
C GLY A 59 -3.70 -2.58 14.22
N ARG A 60 -4.27 -3.35 13.30
CA ARG A 60 -3.54 -3.91 12.15
C ARG A 60 -3.66 -3.00 10.94
N PHE A 61 -2.53 -2.73 10.31
CA PHE A 61 -2.43 -1.93 9.10
C PHE A 61 -1.69 -2.71 8.03
N VAL A 62 -1.83 -2.26 6.78
CA VAL A 62 -1.05 -2.75 5.65
C VAL A 62 -0.07 -1.68 5.23
N LYS A 63 1.22 -2.00 5.34
CA LYS A 63 2.31 -1.26 4.70
C LYS A 63 2.24 -1.51 3.19
N LEU A 64 1.88 -0.48 2.43
CA LEU A 64 1.57 -0.62 1.01
C LEU A 64 2.83 -0.84 0.17
N LEU A 65 2.66 -1.46 -1.01
CA LEU A 65 3.76 -1.91 -1.87
C LEU A 65 4.90 -0.89 -2.11
N PRO A 66 4.63 0.39 -2.42
CA PRO A 66 5.71 1.32 -2.76
C PRO A 66 6.77 1.48 -1.66
N VAL A 67 6.41 1.27 -0.40
CA VAL A 67 7.29 1.46 0.76
C VAL A 67 7.91 0.16 1.30
N LEU A 68 7.64 -0.98 0.65
CA LEU A 68 8.25 -2.25 1.02
C LEU A 68 9.73 -2.32 0.58
N ASP A 69 10.47 -3.28 1.14
CA ASP A 69 11.89 -3.45 0.81
C ASP A 69 12.08 -3.93 -0.64
N ARG A 70 12.55 -3.03 -1.50
CA ARG A 70 12.84 -3.28 -2.92
C ARG A 70 13.92 -4.33 -3.19
N GLN A 71 14.72 -4.71 -2.18
CA GLN A 71 15.71 -5.78 -2.32
C GLN A 71 15.09 -7.17 -2.16
N ARG A 72 13.85 -7.25 -1.68
CA ARG A 72 13.13 -8.50 -1.52
C ARG A 72 12.50 -8.94 -2.83
N ASP A 73 12.53 -10.25 -3.02
CA ASP A 73 11.97 -10.92 -4.17
C ASP A 73 10.49 -11.27 -3.95
N TYR A 74 9.69 -10.24 -3.65
CA TYR A 74 8.26 -10.43 -3.56
C TYR A 74 7.67 -10.72 -4.95
N PRO A 75 6.49 -11.35 -5.04
CA PRO A 75 5.74 -11.46 -6.28
C PRO A 75 5.13 -10.11 -6.66
N TRP A 76 5.98 -9.16 -7.06
CA TRP A 76 5.58 -7.78 -7.37
C TRP A 76 4.55 -7.77 -8.50
N PRO A 77 3.34 -7.20 -8.28
CA PRO A 77 2.42 -6.93 -9.38
C PRO A 77 2.89 -5.71 -10.18
N SER A 78 2.29 -5.46 -11.34
CA SER A 78 2.48 -4.18 -12.03
C SER A 78 1.87 -3.02 -11.21
N ALA A 79 2.37 -1.80 -11.43
CA ALA A 79 1.81 -0.60 -10.80
C ALA A 79 0.31 -0.43 -11.10
N GLU A 80 -0.11 -0.73 -12.33
CA GLU A 80 -1.51 -0.71 -12.76
C GLU A 80 -2.37 -1.73 -11.98
N THR A 81 -1.89 -2.98 -11.85
CA THR A 81 -2.61 -4.02 -11.10
C THR A 81 -2.71 -3.69 -9.61
N PHE A 82 -1.65 -3.15 -9.02
CA PHE A 82 -1.68 -2.68 -7.63
C PHE A 82 -2.68 -1.54 -7.45
N LYS A 83 -2.63 -0.51 -8.30
CA LYS A 83 -3.57 0.62 -8.29
C LYS A 83 -5.01 0.14 -8.37
N ALA A 84 -5.34 -0.71 -9.34
CA ALA A 84 -6.68 -1.27 -9.50
C ALA A 84 -7.12 -2.06 -8.26
N THR A 85 -6.19 -2.76 -7.61
CA THR A 85 -6.45 -3.51 -6.38
C THR A 85 -6.79 -2.57 -5.22
N ILE A 86 -6.01 -1.52 -5.00
CA ILE A 86 -6.27 -0.55 -3.92
C ILE A 86 -7.61 0.16 -4.11
N LEU A 87 -7.88 0.65 -5.32
CA LEU A 87 -9.16 1.30 -5.61
C LEU A 87 -10.34 0.33 -5.45
N GLY A 88 -10.19 -0.92 -5.90
CA GLY A 88 -11.22 -1.95 -5.73
C GLY A 88 -11.45 -2.39 -4.27
N ILE A 89 -10.44 -2.28 -3.41
CA ILE A 89 -10.59 -2.47 -1.96
C ILE A 89 -11.38 -1.28 -1.38
N LEU A 90 -11.01 -0.05 -1.71
CA LEU A 90 -11.66 1.15 -1.18
C LEU A 90 -13.10 1.32 -1.65
N ASP A 91 -13.43 0.85 -2.85
CA ASP A 91 -14.82 0.78 -3.34
C ASP A 91 -15.68 -0.19 -2.48
N GLN A 92 -15.09 -1.31 -2.06
CA GLN A 92 -15.77 -2.29 -1.20
C GLN A 92 -15.80 -1.88 0.28
N PHE A 93 -14.78 -1.15 0.74
CA PHE A 93 -14.62 -0.71 2.12
C PHE A 93 -14.29 0.79 2.15
N PRO A 94 -15.29 1.65 1.90
CA PRO A 94 -15.08 3.09 1.80
C PRO A 94 -14.65 3.73 3.13
N ASP A 95 -14.86 3.02 4.24
CA ASP A 95 -14.52 3.48 5.59
C ASP A 95 -13.06 3.14 6.01
N LEU A 96 -12.26 2.51 5.12
CA LEU A 96 -10.88 2.18 5.46
C LEU A 96 -10.01 3.43 5.56
N GLU A 97 -9.32 3.57 6.68
CA GLU A 97 -8.33 4.61 6.83
C GLU A 97 -7.18 4.42 5.85
N VAL A 98 -6.76 5.52 5.22
CA VAL A 98 -5.58 5.56 4.35
C VAL A 98 -4.71 6.73 4.77
N TRP A 99 -3.41 6.51 4.82
CA TRP A 99 -2.46 7.52 5.23
C TRP A 99 -1.22 7.47 4.36
N CYS A 100 -0.70 8.63 4.00
CA CYS A 100 0.50 8.81 3.22
C CYS A 100 1.29 9.99 3.77
N GLU A 101 2.58 9.81 3.99
CA GLU A 101 3.51 10.87 4.36
C GLU A 101 4.70 10.82 3.41
N ARG A 102 4.90 11.91 2.66
CA ARG A 102 6.00 12.02 1.71
C ARG A 102 7.35 12.00 2.44
N ASP A 103 7.55 12.96 3.34
CA ASP A 103 8.73 13.10 4.18
C ASP A 103 8.21 13.24 5.62
N CYS A 104 8.39 12.20 6.44
CA CYS A 104 7.83 12.15 7.80
C CYS A 104 8.30 13.36 8.62
N ASP A 105 7.40 13.95 9.40
CA ASP A 105 7.64 15.11 10.28
C ASP A 105 8.03 16.44 9.59
N GLN A 106 8.06 16.51 8.25
CA GLN A 106 8.48 17.73 7.53
C GLN A 106 7.34 18.50 6.84
N TYR A 107 6.21 17.85 6.58
CA TYR A 107 5.08 18.45 5.85
C TYR A 107 3.76 18.32 6.62
N PRO A 108 2.87 19.32 6.53
CA PRO A 108 1.54 19.21 7.11
C PRO A 108 0.76 18.08 6.44
N ILE A 109 0.08 17.25 7.26
CA ILE A 109 -0.79 16.18 6.79
C ILE A 109 -2.17 16.78 6.49
N MET A 110 -2.62 16.64 5.24
CA MET A 110 -3.95 17.06 4.83
C MET A 110 -5.00 16.04 5.27
N SER A 111 -6.02 16.45 6.01
CA SER A 111 -7.19 15.60 6.29
C SER A 111 -8.13 15.56 5.09
N LEU A 112 -8.36 14.38 4.53
CA LEU A 112 -9.31 14.14 3.45
C LEU A 112 -10.64 13.67 4.03
N ASN A 113 -11.76 14.20 3.53
CA ASN A 113 -13.08 13.95 4.11
C ASN A 113 -14.03 13.25 3.13
N SER A 114 -13.53 12.81 1.98
CA SER A 114 -14.31 12.09 0.99
C SER A 114 -13.48 11.09 0.19
N LEU A 115 -14.13 10.02 -0.27
CA LEU A 115 -13.50 9.03 -1.14
C LEU A 115 -12.96 9.67 -2.44
N ALA A 116 -13.69 10.63 -3.02
CA ALA A 116 -13.23 11.33 -4.22
C ALA A 116 -11.95 12.17 -3.99
N GLU A 117 -11.77 12.74 -2.78
CA GLU A 117 -10.51 13.39 -2.41
C GLU A 117 -9.38 12.38 -2.23
N LEU A 118 -9.67 11.24 -1.60
CA LEU A 118 -8.72 10.14 -1.44
C LEU A 118 -8.24 9.61 -2.80
N GLU A 119 -9.15 9.29 -3.70
CA GLU A 119 -8.83 8.79 -5.04
C GLU A 119 -7.91 9.76 -5.80
N ARG A 120 -8.23 11.07 -5.81
CA ARG A 120 -7.36 12.08 -6.42
C ARG A 120 -5.97 12.12 -5.83
N ASN A 121 -5.84 12.00 -4.51
CA ASN A 121 -4.54 11.99 -3.85
C ASN A 121 -3.77 10.68 -4.08
N LEU A 122 -4.46 9.54 -4.14
CA LEU A 122 -3.87 8.25 -4.51
C LEU A 122 -3.29 8.28 -5.92
N GLU A 123 -3.98 8.90 -6.89
CA GLU A 123 -3.43 9.10 -8.24
C GLU A 123 -2.12 9.88 -8.25
N LEU A 124 -2.00 10.91 -7.41
CA LEU A 124 -0.75 11.66 -7.26
C LEU A 124 0.35 10.80 -6.64
N VAL A 125 0.04 10.01 -5.60
CA VAL A 125 1.00 9.06 -5.00
C VAL A 125 1.45 8.03 -6.02
N PHE A 126 0.53 7.44 -6.79
CA PHE A 126 0.85 6.42 -7.79
C PHE A 126 1.72 7.00 -8.91
N SER A 127 1.37 8.17 -9.44
CA SER A 127 2.19 8.87 -10.44
C SER A 127 3.60 9.15 -9.91
N PHE A 128 3.70 9.65 -8.68
CA PHE A 128 5.00 9.90 -8.04
C PHE A 128 5.83 8.62 -7.90
N CYS A 129 5.22 7.53 -7.43
CA CYS A 129 5.92 6.26 -7.21
C CYS A 129 6.39 5.62 -8.53
N GLU A 130 5.56 5.63 -9.56
CA GLU A 130 5.83 4.94 -10.84
C GLU A 130 6.90 5.64 -11.67
N ASN A 131 6.82 6.96 -11.81
CA ASN A 131 7.63 7.70 -12.79
C ASN A 131 8.28 8.97 -12.23
N GLY A 132 8.16 9.20 -10.91
CA GLY A 132 8.75 10.36 -10.25
C GLY A 132 8.14 11.70 -10.63
N ARG A 133 6.98 11.72 -11.31
CA ARG A 133 6.29 12.96 -11.70
C ARG A 133 5.44 13.48 -10.56
N GLY A 134 5.44 14.81 -10.42
CA GLY A 134 4.68 15.51 -9.40
C GLY A 134 5.32 15.43 -8.02
N GLU A 135 4.67 16.08 -7.06
CA GLU A 135 5.00 15.97 -5.64
C GLU A 135 4.11 14.90 -5.00
N CYS A 136 4.70 14.04 -4.17
CA CYS A 136 3.92 13.12 -3.37
C CYS A 136 3.15 13.91 -2.29
N PRO A 137 1.82 13.76 -2.18
CA PRO A 137 1.05 14.43 -1.14
C PRO A 137 1.26 13.77 0.23
N SER A 138 1.15 14.57 1.30
CA SER A 138 0.99 14.08 2.67
C SER A 138 -0.47 14.23 3.08
N PHE A 139 -1.15 13.13 3.41
CA PHE A 139 -2.56 13.12 3.75
C PHE A 139 -2.96 12.01 4.72
N SER A 140 -4.09 12.19 5.39
CA SER A 140 -4.82 11.12 6.08
C SER A 140 -6.30 11.17 5.70
N TYR A 141 -6.84 10.02 5.36
CA TYR A 141 -8.27 9.79 5.19
C TYR A 141 -8.74 8.92 6.35
N ARG A 142 -9.68 9.46 7.15
CA ARG A 142 -10.31 8.80 8.30
C ARG A 142 -11.79 9.19 8.32
N PRO A 143 -12.62 8.48 7.55
CA PRO A 143 -14.04 8.81 7.37
C PRO A 143 -14.86 8.59 8.65
#